data_AF-A0A3P8JZT9-F1
#
_entry.id   AF-A0A3P8JZT9-F1
#
_cell.length_a   1.000
_cell.length_b   1.000
_cell.length_c   1.000
_cell.angle_alpha   90.00
_cell.angle_beta   90.00
_cell.angle_gamma   90.00
#
_symmetry.space_group_name_H-M   'P 1'
#
loop_
_entity.id
_entity.type
_entity.pdbx_description
1 polymer ?
#
loop_
_entity_poly.entity_id
_entity_poly.type
_entity_poly.pdbx_seq_one_letter_code
_entity_poly.pdbx_strand_id
1 'polypeptide(L)'
;MLPAEVLKLAQQELCDWQGLGTSVMEISHRGKEFIQVAEAAEQDFRDLLNIPSNYKVLFCHGGGRGQFAGVPLNLLGDKTTADYVDAGYWAASAIKEAKKYCSPNTIDAKVTVDGLRAVRPMSEWQLTPGAGLPALLPE
;
A
#
# COMPACT_ATOMS: atom_id res chain seq x y z
N MET A 1 1.43 -13.15 -13.51
CA MET A 1 0.22 -13.99 -13.77
C MET A 1 -0.13 -14.73 -12.50
N LEU A 2 -1.41 -15.06 -12.28
CA LEU A 2 -1.87 -15.83 -11.12
C LEU A 2 -1.45 -17.30 -11.22
N PRO A 3 -1.13 -17.99 -10.11
CA PRO A 3 -0.88 -19.42 -10.10
C PRO A 3 -2.10 -20.22 -10.59
N ALA A 4 -1.89 -21.26 -11.39
CA ALA A 4 -2.97 -22.04 -11.98
C ALA A 4 -3.86 -22.74 -10.93
N GLU A 5 -3.27 -23.17 -9.82
CA GLU A 5 -3.99 -23.82 -8.72
C GLU A 5 -4.99 -22.87 -8.04
N VAL A 6 -4.61 -21.60 -7.89
CA VAL A 6 -5.50 -20.55 -7.34
C VAL A 6 -6.70 -20.34 -8.26
N LEU A 7 -6.47 -20.28 -9.57
CA LEU A 7 -7.55 -20.14 -10.55
C LEU A 7 -8.50 -21.34 -10.55
N LYS A 8 -7.94 -22.56 -10.42
CA LYS A 8 -8.73 -23.79 -10.36
C LYS A 8 -9.61 -23.83 -9.12
N LEU A 9 -9.09 -23.45 -7.96
CA LEU A 9 -9.87 -23.39 -6.73
C LEU A 9 -10.98 -22.34 -6.82
N ALA A 10 -10.66 -21.12 -7.27
CA ALA A 10 -11.65 -20.06 -7.45
C ALA A 10 -12.77 -20.47 -8.42
N GLN A 11 -12.44 -21.21 -9.50
CA GLN A 11 -13.44 -21.77 -10.42
C GLN A 11 -14.32 -22.83 -9.73
N GLN A 12 -13.72 -23.74 -8.97
CA GLN A 12 -14.44 -24.82 -8.27
C GLN A 12 -15.43 -24.28 -7.24
N GLU A 13 -15.05 -23.25 -6.50
CA GLU A 13 -15.86 -22.69 -5.42
C GLU A 13 -16.80 -21.56 -5.87
N LEU A 14 -16.77 -21.14 -7.14
CA LEU A 14 -17.47 -19.94 -7.61
C LEU A 14 -18.98 -19.98 -7.34
N CYS A 15 -19.63 -21.13 -7.54
CA CYS A 15 -21.07 -21.31 -7.39
C CYS A 15 -21.47 -22.00 -6.08
N ASP A 16 -20.51 -22.60 -5.37
CA ASP A 16 -20.73 -23.30 -4.11
C ASP A 16 -19.50 -23.10 -3.23
N TRP A 17 -19.42 -21.91 -2.64
CA TRP A 17 -18.27 -21.50 -1.87
C TRP A 17 -18.24 -22.25 -0.54
N GLN A 18 -17.22 -23.08 -0.35
CA GLN A 18 -17.03 -23.91 0.84
C GLN A 18 -18.24 -24.80 1.21
N GLY A 19 -19.07 -25.19 0.23
CA GLY A 19 -20.24 -26.05 0.48
C GLY A 19 -21.45 -25.32 1.06
N LEU A 20 -21.49 -23.99 1.00
CA LEU A 20 -22.61 -23.17 1.51
C LEU A 20 -23.81 -23.12 0.56
N GLY A 21 -23.68 -23.63 -0.67
CA GLY A 21 -24.70 -23.56 -1.71
C GLY A 21 -24.89 -22.15 -2.30
N THR A 22 -23.93 -21.25 -2.10
CA THR A 22 -23.94 -19.86 -2.60
C THR A 22 -22.54 -19.41 -2.97
N SER A 23 -22.43 -18.39 -3.82
CA SER A 23 -21.15 -17.80 -4.21
C SER A 23 -20.55 -16.91 -3.12
N VAL A 24 -19.21 -16.84 -3.08
CA VAL A 24 -18.48 -15.82 -2.29
C VAL A 24 -18.89 -14.38 -2.65
N MET A 25 -19.44 -14.17 -3.85
CA MET A 25 -19.91 -12.86 -4.30
C MET A 25 -21.28 -12.47 -3.71
N GLU A 26 -22.00 -13.42 -3.12
CA GLU A 26 -23.37 -13.25 -2.63
C GLU A 26 -23.44 -13.19 -1.09
N ILE A 27 -22.37 -13.60 -0.41
CA ILE A 27 -22.29 -13.58 1.04
C ILE A 27 -22.12 -12.16 1.59
N SER A 28 -22.68 -11.93 2.78
CA SER A 28 -22.51 -10.66 3.46
C SER A 28 -21.07 -10.47 3.93
N HIS A 29 -20.47 -9.30 3.68
CA HIS A 29 -19.16 -8.93 4.25
C HIS A 29 -19.15 -8.85 5.79
N ARG A 30 -20.33 -8.88 6.44
CA ARG A 30 -20.49 -8.94 7.89
C ARG A 30 -20.89 -10.33 8.39
N GLY A 31 -21.09 -11.28 7.47
CA GLY A 31 -21.38 -12.67 7.79
C GLY A 31 -20.15 -13.33 8.41
N LYS A 32 -20.39 -14.32 9.28
CA LYS A 32 -19.33 -15.05 9.98
C LYS A 32 -18.34 -15.67 8.98
N GLU A 33 -18.86 -16.18 7.88
CA GLU A 33 -18.11 -16.84 6.83
C GLU A 33 -17.14 -15.86 6.14
N PHE A 34 -17.58 -14.64 5.79
CA PHE A 34 -16.69 -13.63 5.22
C PHE A 34 -15.67 -13.10 6.22
N ILE A 35 -16.09 -12.89 7.48
CA ILE A 35 -15.18 -12.41 8.53
C ILE A 35 -14.01 -13.37 8.71
N GLN A 36 -14.26 -14.68 8.70
CA GLN A 36 -13.22 -15.70 8.78
C GLN A 36 -12.22 -15.60 7.61
N VAL A 37 -12.69 -15.30 6.40
CA VAL A 37 -11.80 -15.06 5.23
C VAL A 37 -10.96 -13.81 5.42
N ALA A 38 -11.56 -12.72 5.90
CA ALA A 38 -10.86 -11.47 6.11
C ALA A 38 -9.77 -11.61 7.20
N GLU A 39 -10.08 -12.30 8.30
CA GLU A 39 -9.15 -12.59 9.39
C GLU A 39 -8.01 -13.50 8.93
N ALA A 40 -8.32 -14.56 8.18
CA ALA A 40 -7.32 -15.46 7.61
C ALA A 40 -6.40 -14.72 6.62
N ALA A 41 -6.96 -13.90 5.72
CA ALA A 41 -6.17 -13.12 4.78
C ALA A 41 -5.27 -12.07 5.46
N GLU A 42 -5.74 -11.43 6.53
CA GLU A 42 -4.89 -10.55 7.34
C GLU A 42 -3.75 -11.33 8.00
N GLN A 43 -4.05 -12.47 8.62
CA GLN A 43 -3.06 -13.29 9.31
C GLN A 43 -2.01 -13.86 8.35
N ASP A 44 -2.44 -14.42 7.21
CA ASP A 44 -1.54 -14.92 6.16
C ASP A 44 -0.59 -13.82 5.68
N PHE A 45 -1.10 -12.59 5.49
CA PHE A 45 -0.28 -11.45 5.08
C PHE A 45 0.72 -11.02 6.17
N ARG A 46 0.29 -11.05 7.44
CA ARG A 46 1.17 -10.77 8.59
C ARG A 46 2.29 -11.80 8.68
N ASP A 47 1.97 -13.08 8.56
CA ASP A 47 2.94 -14.16 8.67
C ASP A 47 3.92 -14.16 7.49
N LEU A 48 3.43 -13.94 6.27
CA LEU A 48 4.25 -13.88 5.07
C LEU A 48 5.32 -12.78 5.12
N LEU A 49 4.99 -11.61 5.68
CA LEU A 49 5.87 -10.44 5.73
C LEU A 49 6.47 -10.19 7.13
N ASN A 50 6.20 -11.06 8.11
CA ASN A 50 6.58 -10.89 9.52
C ASN A 50 6.15 -9.53 10.10
N ILE A 51 4.88 -9.14 9.88
CA ILE A 51 4.37 -7.82 10.30
C ILE A 51 4.15 -7.80 11.82
N PRO A 52 4.79 -6.89 12.57
CA PRO A 52 4.63 -6.82 14.01
C PRO A 52 3.25 -6.27 14.42
N SER A 53 2.84 -6.56 15.65
CA SER A 53 1.49 -6.24 16.18
C SER A 53 1.19 -4.74 16.29
N ASN A 54 2.22 -3.89 16.32
CA ASN A 54 2.09 -2.45 16.35
C ASN A 54 1.74 -1.83 14.97
N TYR A 55 1.72 -2.63 13.89
CA TYR A 55 1.23 -2.20 12.58
C TYR A 55 -0.19 -2.70 12.33
N LYS A 56 -1.01 -1.84 11.71
CA LYS A 56 -2.34 -2.18 11.21
C LYS A 56 -2.27 -2.60 9.75
N VAL A 57 -3.00 -3.66 9.39
CA VAL A 57 -3.19 -4.12 8.01
C VAL A 57 -4.57 -3.69 7.56
N LEU A 58 -4.65 -3.05 6.38
CA LEU A 58 -5.92 -2.59 5.80
C LEU A 58 -6.04 -3.08 4.36
N PHE A 59 -7.18 -3.67 4.02
CA PHE A 59 -7.56 -4.00 2.65
C PHE A 59 -8.42 -2.86 2.09
N CYS A 60 -7.87 -2.09 1.16
CA CYS A 60 -8.52 -0.88 0.64
C CYS A 60 -8.77 -0.93 -0.87
N HIS A 61 -9.89 -0.36 -1.29
CA HIS A 61 -10.17 -0.07 -2.70
C HIS A 61 -9.34 1.13 -3.23
N GLY A 62 -9.45 1.40 -4.53
CA GLY A 62 -8.76 2.52 -5.20
C GLY A 62 -7.34 2.22 -5.68
N GLY A 63 -6.78 1.07 -5.30
CA GLY A 63 -5.45 0.62 -5.70
C GLY A 63 -4.32 1.58 -5.29
N GLY A 64 -3.12 1.38 -5.84
CA GLY A 64 -1.95 2.19 -5.49
C GLY A 64 -2.13 3.69 -5.76
N ARG A 65 -2.83 4.05 -6.85
CA ARG A 65 -3.13 5.46 -7.15
C ARG A 65 -4.11 6.09 -6.15
N GLY A 66 -5.10 5.35 -5.66
CA GLY A 66 -5.98 5.83 -4.59
C GLY A 66 -5.19 6.21 -3.34
N GLN A 67 -4.15 5.44 -3.01
CA GLN A 67 -3.29 5.72 -1.86
C GLN A 67 -2.34 6.89 -2.07
N PHE A 68 -2.09 7.36 -3.31
CA PHE A 68 -1.37 8.62 -3.53
C PHE A 68 -2.10 9.82 -2.92
N ALA A 69 -3.44 9.76 -2.86
CA ALA A 69 -4.27 10.72 -2.13
C ALA A 69 -4.51 10.28 -0.68
N GLY A 70 -4.73 8.99 -0.45
CA GLY A 70 -5.01 8.43 0.88
C GLY A 70 -3.91 8.72 1.90
N VAL A 71 -2.64 8.60 1.51
CA VAL A 71 -1.49 8.85 2.41
C VAL A 71 -1.46 10.29 2.93
N PRO A 72 -1.39 11.36 2.10
CA PRO A 72 -1.36 12.72 2.62
C PRO A 72 -2.65 13.09 3.37
N LEU A 73 -3.82 12.61 2.94
CA LEU A 73 -5.08 12.91 3.64
C LEU A 73 -5.15 12.34 5.06
N ASN A 74 -4.43 11.25 5.36
CA ASN A 74 -4.45 10.61 6.67
C ASN A 74 -3.22 10.95 7.54
N LEU A 75 -2.05 11.16 6.93
CA LEU A 75 -0.78 11.22 7.65
C LEU A 75 -0.15 12.61 7.70
N LEU A 76 -0.60 13.56 6.88
CA LEU A 76 -0.03 14.91 6.85
C LEU A 76 -0.29 15.67 8.16
N GLY A 77 -1.44 15.45 8.78
CA GLY A 77 -1.84 16.14 10.01
C GLY A 77 -2.04 17.65 9.77
N ASP A 78 -1.41 18.46 10.61
CA ASP A 78 -1.39 19.92 10.56
C ASP A 78 -0.27 20.50 9.68
N LYS A 79 0.58 19.64 9.09
CA LYS A 79 1.68 20.06 8.22
C LYS A 79 1.16 20.48 6.85
N THR A 80 1.93 21.32 6.18
CA THR A 80 1.65 21.79 4.80
C THR A 80 2.64 21.23 3.79
N THR A 81 3.65 20.48 4.24
CA THR A 81 4.76 19.96 3.44
C THR A 81 5.05 18.51 3.82
N ALA A 82 5.42 17.71 2.84
CA ALA A 82 5.93 16.35 3.02
C ALA A 82 7.05 16.09 2.00
N ASP A 83 8.07 15.34 2.40
CA ASP A 83 9.17 14.96 1.49
C ASP A 83 8.74 13.78 0.60
N TYR A 84 8.98 13.92 -0.71
CA TYR A 84 8.75 12.87 -1.69
C TYR A 84 10.02 12.61 -2.50
N VAL A 85 10.43 11.35 -2.58
CA VAL A 85 11.60 10.92 -3.33
C VAL A 85 11.20 10.51 -4.75
N ASP A 86 11.58 11.31 -5.74
CA ASP A 86 11.32 11.00 -7.15
C ASP A 86 12.40 10.06 -7.71
N ALA A 87 12.11 8.76 -7.64
CA ALA A 87 12.92 7.71 -8.25
C ALA A 87 12.38 7.20 -9.59
N GLY A 88 11.25 7.74 -10.09
CA GLY A 88 10.62 7.23 -11.31
C GLY A 88 9.13 7.54 -11.44
N TYR A 89 8.49 6.92 -12.44
CA TYR A 89 7.14 7.26 -12.89
C TYR A 89 6.08 7.22 -11.78
N TRP A 90 6.12 6.20 -10.90
CA TRP A 90 5.15 6.04 -9.82
C TRP A 90 5.32 7.11 -8.75
N ALA A 91 6.56 7.43 -8.37
CA ALA A 91 6.84 8.51 -7.43
C ALA A 91 6.42 9.87 -8.00
N ALA A 92 6.75 10.15 -9.27
CA ALA A 92 6.31 11.36 -9.95
C ALA A 92 4.77 11.48 -10.01
N SER A 93 4.06 10.37 -10.18
CA SER A 93 2.60 10.33 -10.13
C SER A 93 2.06 10.60 -8.72
N ALA A 94 2.69 10.06 -7.68
CA ALA A 94 2.33 10.33 -6.29
C ALA A 94 2.57 11.80 -5.91
N ILE A 95 3.71 12.38 -6.31
CA ILE A 95 4.04 13.80 -6.14
C ILE A 95 2.99 14.68 -6.81
N LYS A 96 2.61 14.36 -8.05
CA LYS A 96 1.57 15.11 -8.78
C LYS A 96 0.24 15.10 -8.02
N GLU A 97 -0.14 13.97 -7.44
CA GLU A 97 -1.37 13.86 -6.64
C GLU A 97 -1.26 14.61 -5.31
N ALA A 98 -0.13 14.49 -4.61
CA ALA A 98 0.13 15.13 -3.33
C ALA A 98 0.03 16.66 -3.37
N LYS A 99 0.32 17.29 -4.52
CA LYS A 99 0.16 18.74 -4.76
C LYS A 99 -1.27 19.26 -4.57
N LYS A 100 -2.28 18.38 -4.55
CA LYS A 100 -3.66 18.76 -4.23
C LYS A 100 -3.89 18.99 -2.73
N TYR A 101 -3.02 18.45 -1.89
CA TYR A 101 -3.20 18.36 -0.44
C TYR A 101 -2.10 19.07 0.35
N CYS A 102 -0.92 19.23 -0.23
CA CYS A 102 0.24 19.86 0.38
C CYS A 102 1.18 20.48 -0.66
N SER A 103 2.23 21.14 -0.19
CA SER A 103 3.38 21.58 -0.98
C SER A 103 4.52 20.56 -0.84
N PRO A 104 4.59 19.50 -1.67
CA PRO A 104 5.59 18.46 -1.49
C PRO A 104 6.99 18.98 -1.82
N ASN A 105 7.96 18.73 -0.92
CA ASN A 105 9.37 18.88 -1.24
C ASN A 105 9.78 17.67 -2.10
N THR A 106 10.19 17.93 -3.35
CA THR A 106 10.52 16.86 -4.31
C THR A 106 12.02 16.66 -4.37
N ILE A 107 12.47 15.48 -3.97
CA ILE A 107 13.88 15.08 -3.96
C ILE A 107 14.13 14.27 -5.23
N ASP A 108 14.86 14.85 -6.19
CA ASP A 108 15.28 14.12 -7.39
C ASP A 108 16.41 13.15 -7.04
N ALA A 109 16.05 11.88 -6.88
CA ALA A 109 16.98 10.83 -6.51
C ALA A 109 17.50 10.04 -7.70
N LYS A 110 17.10 10.36 -8.94
CA LYS A 110 17.53 9.63 -10.13
C LYS A 110 18.99 9.97 -10.47
N VAL A 111 19.78 8.94 -10.72
CA VAL A 111 21.14 9.02 -11.25
C VAL A 111 21.41 7.94 -12.29
N THR A 112 22.50 8.10 -13.01
CA THR A 112 23.06 7.07 -13.89
C THR A 112 24.41 6.64 -13.35
N VAL A 113 24.57 5.35 -13.11
CA VAL A 113 25.85 4.72 -12.70
C VAL A 113 26.14 3.63 -13.71
N ASP A 114 27.30 3.69 -14.36
CA ASP A 114 27.72 2.73 -15.39
C ASP A 114 26.69 2.51 -16.52
N GLY A 115 25.99 3.59 -16.90
CA GLY A 115 24.95 3.55 -17.94
C GLY A 115 23.61 2.99 -17.47
N LEU A 116 23.49 2.55 -16.21
CA LEU A 116 22.26 2.04 -15.62
C LEU A 116 21.56 3.10 -14.75
N ARG A 117 20.23 3.06 -14.73
CA ARG A 117 19.43 3.91 -13.84
C ARG A 117 19.62 3.42 -12.40
N ALA A 118 19.98 4.34 -11.53
CA ALA A 118 20.17 4.10 -10.11
C ALA A 118 19.49 5.20 -9.27
N VAL A 119 19.47 4.99 -7.97
CA VAL A 119 18.94 5.94 -6.97
C VAL A 119 20.09 6.45 -6.12
N ARG A 120 20.16 7.76 -5.89
CA ARG A 120 21.18 8.39 -5.02
C ARG A 120 21.07 7.81 -3.60
N PRO A 121 22.20 7.59 -2.90
CA PRO A 121 22.18 7.24 -1.49
C PRO A 121 21.34 8.23 -0.67
N MET A 122 20.62 7.72 0.33
CA MET A 122 19.74 8.53 1.18
C MET A 122 20.49 9.66 1.91
N SER A 123 21.79 9.48 2.19
CA SER A 123 22.65 10.51 2.78
C SER A 123 22.79 11.78 1.94
N GLU A 124 22.47 11.73 0.64
CA GLU A 124 22.51 12.88 -0.28
C GLU A 124 21.14 13.54 -0.48
N TRP A 125 20.09 13.02 0.16
CA TRP A 125 18.73 13.53 0.00
C TRP A 125 18.54 14.80 0.83
N GLN A 126 18.04 15.85 0.17
CA GLN A 126 17.74 17.14 0.80
C GLN A 126 16.38 17.07 1.50
N LEU A 127 16.36 16.42 2.66
CA LEU A 127 15.17 16.24 3.50
C LEU A 127 14.79 17.55 4.21
N THR A 128 13.50 17.80 4.34
CA THR A 128 12.97 18.94 5.10
C THR A 128 12.99 18.59 6.59
N PRO A 129 13.62 19.38 7.47
CA PRO A 129 13.60 19.13 8.90
C PRO A 129 12.17 19.03 9.44
N GLY A 130 11.84 17.93 10.13
CA GLY A 130 10.51 17.71 10.70
C GLY A 130 9.41 17.32 9.70
N ALA A 131 9.69 17.20 8.40
CA ALA A 131 8.72 16.75 7.39
C ALA A 131 8.55 15.22 7.31
N GLY A 132 9.22 14.47 8.19
CA GLY A 132 8.88 13.08 8.42
C GLY A 132 7.40 12.97 8.74
N LEU A 133 6.69 12.08 8.05
CA LEU A 133 5.40 11.58 8.55
C LEU A 133 5.65 11.07 9.98
N PRO A 134 4.69 11.22 10.91
CA PRO A 134 4.84 10.70 12.27
C PRO A 134 5.39 9.28 12.16
N ALA A 135 6.54 9.03 12.78
CA ALA A 135 7.23 7.76 12.63
C ALA A 135 6.25 6.65 13.04
N LEU A 136 5.91 5.78 12.09
CA LEU A 136 5.21 4.53 12.39
C LEU A 136 6.16 3.50 13.05
N LEU A 137 7.41 3.89 13.30
CA LEU A 137 8.40 3.11 14.02
C LEU A 137 8.33 3.48 15.52
N PRO A 138 8.18 2.50 16.42
CA PRO A 138 8.23 2.74 17.85
C PRO A 138 9.66 3.08 18.29
N GLU A 139 9.76 3.80 19.42
CA GLU A 139 10.96 3.77 20.27
C GLU A 139 11.29 2.34 20.73
#